data_AF-A0A9E6EWM3-F1
#
_entry.id   AF-A0A9E6EWM3-F1
#
_cell.length_a   1.000
_cell.length_b   1.000
_cell.length_c   1.000
_cell.angle_alpha   90.00
_cell.angle_beta   90.00
_cell.angle_gamma   90.00
#
_symmetry.space_group_name_H-M   'P 1'
#
loop_
_entity.id
_entity.type
_entity.pdbx_description
1 polymer ?
#
loop_
_entity_poly.entity_id
_entity_poly.type
_entity_poly.pdbx_seq_one_letter_code
_entity_poly.pdbx_strand_id
1 'polypeptide(L)'
;MKSKTLSIIASVLILISSDALAQERTSKSLPKIGSEIKGQLIKATGWLLNPEAQWVSRQNRIPVFLDNKSKILIDYEKYSVGLDNFISYQLRDIKIQDSTYSILIKKYNWGQYRYSAIEQDWMTLTNVIFYVFQKSEMAKLKNIKQDSINLIKINILYSSDIILWINNGTYLSDIENEIVKQIGEEKTEKENYLVLHIAPYKSKKIVQFQIYYSYDKYKTLGGILGEHKIDIGGEYSWDKKQIYLTNDLFKYCYFETDYTSFNNFLKIDN
;
A
#
# COMPACT_ATOMS: atom_id res chain seq x y z
N MET A 1 33.04 -14.77 70.63
CA MET A 1 31.70 -14.36 70.15
C MET A 1 31.69 -13.48 68.89
N LYS A 2 32.78 -12.79 68.50
CA LYS A 2 32.77 -11.88 67.34
C LYS A 2 32.82 -12.54 65.94
N SER A 3 33.31 -13.78 65.79
CA SER A 3 33.46 -14.40 64.45
C SER A 3 32.17 -15.03 63.89
N LYS A 4 31.23 -15.45 64.75
CA LYS A 4 29.94 -16.02 64.31
C LYS A 4 29.01 -14.96 63.73
N THR A 5 29.05 -13.74 64.26
CA THR A 5 28.23 -12.61 63.78
C THR A 5 28.70 -12.08 62.43
N LEU A 6 30.01 -12.08 62.17
CA LEU A 6 30.57 -11.66 60.88
C LEU A 6 30.19 -12.62 59.75
N SER A 7 30.16 -13.93 60.06
CA SER A 7 29.81 -14.97 59.09
C SER A 7 28.33 -14.92 58.68
N ILE A 8 27.43 -14.56 59.61
CA ILE A 8 25.99 -14.43 59.31
C ILE A 8 25.72 -13.20 58.43
N ILE A 9 26.39 -12.08 58.69
CA ILE A 9 26.24 -10.85 57.89
C ILE A 9 26.75 -11.07 56.45
N ALA A 10 27.87 -11.80 56.28
CA ALA A 10 28.39 -12.15 54.96
C ALA A 10 27.43 -13.07 54.18
N SER A 11 26.80 -14.05 54.83
CA SER A 11 25.81 -14.94 54.19
C SER A 11 24.54 -14.20 53.75
N VAL A 12 24.08 -13.21 54.52
CA VAL A 12 22.92 -12.40 54.16
C VAL A 12 23.21 -11.47 52.98
N LEU A 13 24.42 -10.92 52.87
CA LEU A 13 24.82 -10.06 51.74
C LEU A 13 24.98 -10.82 50.40
N ILE A 14 25.26 -12.13 50.44
CA ILE A 14 25.34 -12.97 49.25
C ILE A 14 23.95 -13.36 48.73
N LEU A 15 22.95 -13.49 49.61
CA LEU A 15 21.58 -13.83 49.22
C LEU A 15 20.82 -12.65 48.61
N ILE A 16 21.17 -11.41 48.96
CA ILE A 16 20.53 -10.20 48.44
C ILE A 16 21.09 -9.83 47.05
N SER A 17 22.27 -10.32 46.68
CA SER A 17 22.89 -10.05 45.37
C SER A 17 22.45 -11.01 44.25
N SER A 18 21.69 -12.07 44.55
CA SER A 18 21.13 -12.99 43.54
C SER A 18 19.83 -12.50 42.88
N ASP A 19 19.14 -11.51 43.46
CA ASP A 19 17.88 -10.99 42.90
C ASP A 19 18.08 -9.77 41.99
N ALA A 20 19.30 -9.22 41.92
CA ALA A 20 19.64 -8.13 41.02
C ALA A 20 20.09 -8.69 39.66
N LEU A 21 19.30 -8.45 38.61
CA LEU A 21 19.61 -8.62 37.17
C LEU A 21 19.09 -9.88 36.46
N ALA A 22 18.12 -10.62 37.00
CA ALA A 22 17.25 -11.43 36.16
C ALA A 22 16.17 -10.54 35.52
N GLN A 23 16.58 -9.60 34.65
CA GLN A 23 15.61 -8.93 33.78
C GLN A 23 15.08 -10.01 32.84
N GLU A 24 13.84 -10.45 33.07
CA GLU A 24 13.17 -11.36 32.14
C GLU A 24 13.30 -10.78 30.74
N ARG A 25 13.85 -11.57 29.82
CA ARG A 25 13.86 -11.22 28.40
C ARG A 25 12.43 -11.34 27.90
N THR A 26 11.62 -10.31 28.13
CA THR A 26 10.30 -10.21 27.53
C THR A 26 10.51 -9.88 26.05
N SER A 27 10.49 -10.90 25.19
CA SER A 27 10.43 -10.69 23.75
C SER A 27 9.17 -9.87 23.45
N LYS A 28 9.34 -8.67 22.88
CA LYS A 28 8.21 -7.89 22.36
C LYS A 28 7.47 -8.80 21.37
N SER A 29 6.14 -8.87 21.51
CA SER A 29 5.33 -9.67 20.60
C SER A 29 5.51 -9.13 19.18
N LEU A 30 5.90 -10.03 18.27
CA LEU A 30 6.04 -9.69 16.86
C LEU A 30 4.67 -9.32 16.29
N PRO A 31 4.61 -8.34 15.36
CA PRO A 31 3.43 -8.11 14.56
C PRO A 31 2.89 -9.42 13.98
N LYS A 32 1.58 -9.62 14.07
CA LYS A 32 0.93 -10.82 13.53
C LYS A 32 -0.24 -10.43 12.64
N ILE A 33 -0.15 -10.75 11.36
CA ILE A 33 -1.23 -10.57 10.40
C ILE A 33 -2.20 -11.75 10.53
N GLY A 34 -3.50 -11.43 10.60
CA GLY A 34 -4.55 -12.44 10.62
C GLY A 34 -4.60 -13.25 9.33
N SER A 35 -4.81 -14.57 9.47
CA SER A 35 -4.95 -15.48 8.33
C SER A 35 -6.21 -15.21 7.49
N GLU A 36 -7.25 -14.64 8.10
CA GLU A 36 -8.51 -14.27 7.45
C GLU A 36 -8.34 -13.02 6.57
N ILE A 37 -8.80 -13.09 5.32
CA ILE A 37 -8.97 -11.92 4.46
C ILE A 37 -10.32 -11.30 4.81
N LYS A 38 -10.31 -10.11 5.39
CA LYS A 38 -11.55 -9.40 5.70
C LYS A 38 -12.21 -8.95 4.41
N GLY A 39 -11.50 -8.25 3.53
CA GLY A 39 -12.02 -7.81 2.24
C GLY A 39 -10.99 -8.00 1.12
N GLN A 40 -11.46 -8.24 -0.11
CA GLN A 40 -10.59 -8.53 -1.25
C GLN A 40 -11.12 -7.93 -2.54
N LEU A 41 -10.21 -7.39 -3.36
CA LEU A 41 -10.47 -7.05 -4.74
C LEU A 41 -9.42 -7.71 -5.64
N ILE A 42 -9.87 -8.56 -6.56
CA ILE A 42 -9.02 -9.28 -7.52
C ILE A 42 -9.32 -8.92 -8.98
N LYS A 43 -10.38 -8.15 -9.22
CA LYS A 43 -10.84 -7.81 -10.56
C LYS A 43 -11.34 -6.37 -10.64
N ALA A 44 -10.77 -5.61 -11.55
CA ALA A 44 -11.22 -4.31 -12.02
C ALA A 44 -10.76 -4.12 -13.47
N THR A 45 -11.32 -3.15 -14.16
CA THR A 45 -10.84 -2.68 -15.47
C THR A 45 -10.09 -1.38 -15.25
N GLY A 46 -8.81 -1.33 -15.61
CA GLY A 46 -8.06 -0.08 -15.62
C GLY A 46 -8.29 0.64 -16.95
N TRP A 47 -8.66 1.90 -16.88
CA TRP A 47 -8.97 2.78 -18.00
C TRP A 47 -7.96 3.92 -18.08
N LEU A 48 -7.57 4.27 -19.29
CA LEU A 48 -6.78 5.46 -19.60
C LEU A 48 -7.33 6.13 -20.88
N LEU A 49 -7.44 7.45 -20.87
CA LEU A 49 -7.70 8.26 -22.06
C LEU A 49 -6.38 8.53 -22.80
N ASN A 50 -6.27 8.07 -24.05
CA ASN A 50 -5.07 8.24 -24.86
C ASN A 50 -4.99 9.65 -25.50
N PRO A 51 -3.88 10.01 -26.18
CA PRO A 51 -3.73 11.33 -26.82
C PRO A 51 -4.85 11.67 -27.82
N GLU A 52 -5.37 10.67 -28.52
CA GLU A 52 -6.47 10.80 -29.48
C GLU A 52 -7.87 10.83 -28.82
N ALA A 53 -7.94 11.05 -27.50
CA ALA A 53 -9.17 11.09 -26.72
C ALA A 53 -10.00 9.79 -26.80
N GLN A 54 -9.34 8.65 -26.96
CA GLN A 54 -9.94 7.32 -26.95
C GLN A 54 -9.62 6.60 -25.64
N TRP A 55 -10.64 5.97 -25.07
CA TRP A 55 -10.49 5.13 -23.89
C TRP A 55 -9.84 3.80 -24.25
N VAL A 56 -8.75 3.46 -23.56
CA VAL A 56 -8.07 2.18 -23.67
C VAL A 56 -8.06 1.51 -22.31
N SER A 57 -8.25 0.19 -22.28
CA SER A 57 -8.35 -0.54 -21.03
C SER A 57 -7.68 -1.90 -21.01
N ARG A 58 -7.35 -2.34 -19.80
CA ARG A 58 -6.83 -3.67 -19.49
C ARG A 58 -7.37 -4.15 -18.14
N GLN A 59 -7.53 -5.46 -17.98
CA GLN A 59 -7.94 -6.02 -16.69
C GLN A 59 -6.83 -5.83 -15.65
N ASN A 60 -7.19 -5.28 -14.50
CA ASN A 60 -6.35 -4.97 -13.35
C ASN A 60 -5.10 -4.12 -13.65
N ARG A 61 -5.09 -3.39 -14.78
CA ARG A 61 -3.99 -2.53 -15.18
C ARG A 61 -4.50 -1.26 -15.83
N ILE A 62 -4.07 -0.11 -15.33
CA ILE A 62 -4.20 1.16 -16.04
C ILE A 62 -3.07 1.19 -17.07
N PRO A 63 -3.39 1.20 -18.37
CA PRO A 63 -2.35 1.17 -19.39
C PRO A 63 -1.43 2.40 -19.34
N VAL A 64 -0.32 2.33 -20.07
CA VAL A 64 0.55 3.48 -20.34
C VAL A 64 -0.06 4.42 -21.38
N PHE A 65 0.31 5.69 -21.29
CA PHE A 65 -0.10 6.72 -22.26
C PHE A 65 0.69 6.55 -23.57
N LEU A 66 0.04 5.93 -24.55
CA LEU A 66 0.57 5.66 -25.89
C LEU A 66 -0.39 6.21 -26.94
N ASP A 67 0.16 6.74 -28.02
CA ASP A 67 -0.59 7.09 -29.22
C ASP A 67 -1.12 5.83 -29.94
N ASN A 68 -2.02 6.02 -30.90
CA ASN A 68 -2.62 4.92 -31.64
C ASN A 68 -1.61 4.11 -32.47
N LYS A 69 -0.54 4.75 -32.94
CA LYS A 69 0.53 4.07 -33.72
C LYS A 69 1.32 3.09 -32.85
N SER A 70 1.51 3.45 -31.58
CA SER A 70 2.28 2.68 -30.61
C SER A 70 1.41 1.76 -29.75
N LYS A 71 0.08 1.80 -29.91
CA LYS A 71 -0.88 1.00 -29.14
C LYS A 71 -0.61 -0.51 -29.19
N ILE A 72 0.01 -1.01 -30.25
CA ILE A 72 0.43 -2.41 -30.35
C ILE A 72 1.42 -2.83 -29.24
N LEU A 73 2.17 -1.87 -28.69
CA LEU A 73 3.17 -2.08 -27.64
C LEU A 73 2.56 -2.13 -26.23
N ILE A 74 1.27 -1.87 -26.06
CA ILE A 74 0.62 -1.70 -24.74
C ILE A 74 0.72 -2.93 -23.82
N ASP A 75 0.98 -4.10 -24.39
CA ASP A 75 1.18 -5.37 -23.69
C ASP A 75 2.64 -5.86 -23.76
N TYR A 76 3.55 -5.07 -24.34
CA TYR A 76 4.94 -5.44 -24.60
C TYR A 76 5.90 -4.89 -23.52
N GLU A 77 6.78 -5.74 -23.00
CA GLU A 77 7.87 -5.41 -22.07
C GLU A 77 7.51 -4.34 -21.01
N LYS A 78 8.20 -3.20 -21.00
CA LYS A 78 8.02 -2.12 -20.02
C LYS A 78 6.63 -1.51 -19.99
N TYR A 79 5.87 -1.62 -21.07
CA TYR A 79 4.49 -1.14 -21.13
C TYR A 79 3.50 -2.14 -20.54
N SER A 80 3.87 -3.42 -20.43
CA SER A 80 3.00 -4.49 -19.94
C SER A 80 2.63 -4.35 -18.45
N VAL A 81 3.35 -3.53 -17.68
CA VAL A 81 3.03 -3.25 -16.27
C VAL A 81 2.13 -2.03 -16.07
N GLY A 82 1.99 -1.15 -17.09
CA GLY A 82 1.08 0.00 -17.05
C GLY A 82 1.56 1.16 -16.17
N LEU A 83 0.69 2.17 -16.00
CA LEU A 83 0.87 3.25 -15.02
C LEU A 83 0.53 2.79 -13.60
N ASP A 84 -0.40 1.85 -13.51
CA ASP A 84 -0.64 1.11 -12.28
C ASP A 84 -1.23 -0.26 -12.60
N ASN A 85 -0.99 -1.24 -11.73
CA ASN A 85 -1.64 -2.53 -11.80
C ASN A 85 -1.80 -3.18 -10.43
N PHE A 86 -2.60 -4.24 -10.36
CA PHE A 86 -2.66 -5.11 -9.20
C PHE A 86 -2.98 -6.55 -9.59
N ILE A 87 -2.51 -7.49 -8.79
CA ILE A 87 -2.97 -8.88 -8.77
C ILE A 87 -4.12 -9.00 -7.78
N SER A 88 -3.97 -8.39 -6.59
CA SER A 88 -5.02 -8.34 -5.59
C SER A 88 -4.81 -7.20 -4.60
N TYR A 89 -5.89 -6.59 -4.14
CA TYR A 89 -5.95 -5.88 -2.87
C TYR A 89 -6.55 -6.79 -1.79
N GLN A 90 -5.98 -6.78 -0.59
CA GLN A 90 -6.46 -7.52 0.58
C GLN A 90 -6.50 -6.60 1.80
N LEU A 91 -7.65 -6.49 2.44
CA LEU A 91 -7.82 -5.89 3.74
C LEU A 91 -7.80 -7.00 4.81
N ARG A 92 -6.94 -6.86 5.81
CA ARG A 92 -6.80 -7.81 6.92
C ARG A 92 -6.67 -7.06 8.24
N ASP A 93 -6.76 -7.82 9.33
CA ASP A 93 -6.36 -7.37 10.66
C ASP A 93 -4.89 -7.68 10.91
N ILE A 94 -4.22 -6.81 11.66
CA ILE A 94 -2.86 -7.05 12.18
C ILE A 94 -2.79 -6.68 13.66
N LYS A 95 -2.25 -7.57 14.47
CA LYS A 95 -1.95 -7.30 15.88
C LYS A 95 -0.53 -6.79 16.00
N ILE A 96 -0.34 -5.62 16.63
CA ILE A 96 0.98 -5.06 16.95
C ILE A 96 0.94 -4.75 18.44
N GLN A 97 1.79 -5.43 19.23
CA GLN A 97 1.72 -5.39 20.69
C GLN A 97 0.31 -5.77 21.17
N ASP A 98 -0.33 -4.91 21.98
CA ASP A 98 -1.65 -5.17 22.55
C ASP A 98 -2.81 -4.57 21.74
N SER A 99 -2.50 -3.93 20.61
CA SER A 99 -3.49 -3.25 19.77
C SER A 99 -3.72 -3.98 18.45
N THR A 100 -4.95 -3.89 17.94
CA THR A 100 -5.32 -4.43 16.63
C THR A 100 -5.56 -3.29 15.64
N TYR A 101 -4.89 -3.38 14.50
CA TYR A 101 -4.91 -2.41 13.41
C TYR A 101 -5.49 -3.05 12.15
N SER A 102 -5.74 -2.24 11.14
CA SER A 102 -6.04 -2.70 9.78
C SER A 102 -4.78 -2.64 8.92
N ILE A 103 -4.66 -3.60 8.01
CA ILE A 103 -3.62 -3.60 6.98
C ILE A 103 -4.26 -3.78 5.60
N LEU A 104 -3.97 -2.84 4.70
CA LEU A 104 -4.27 -2.99 3.28
C LEU A 104 -3.00 -3.48 2.57
N ILE A 105 -3.11 -4.57 1.82
CA ILE A 105 -2.01 -5.20 1.08
C ILE A 105 -2.37 -5.18 -0.40
N LYS A 106 -1.52 -4.58 -1.23
CA LYS A 106 -1.61 -4.62 -2.69
C LYS A 106 -0.49 -5.50 -3.23
N LYS A 107 -0.86 -6.61 -3.87
CA LYS A 107 0.06 -7.39 -4.71
C LYS A 107 0.00 -6.85 -6.12
N TYR A 108 1.13 -6.68 -6.78
CA TYR A 108 1.19 -6.11 -8.13
C TYR A 108 2.40 -6.63 -8.91
N ASN A 109 2.41 -6.42 -10.21
CA ASN A 109 3.54 -6.73 -11.09
C ASN A 109 4.43 -5.50 -11.26
N TRP A 110 5.70 -5.65 -10.99
CA TRP A 110 6.77 -4.73 -11.36
C TRP A 110 7.54 -5.31 -12.54
N GLY A 111 8.30 -4.50 -13.26
CA GLY A 111 9.23 -5.05 -14.24
C GLY A 111 10.49 -4.24 -14.40
N GLN A 112 11.53 -4.94 -14.83
CA GLN A 112 12.85 -4.38 -15.06
C GLN A 112 13.58 -5.19 -16.11
N TYR A 113 14.50 -4.55 -16.83
CA TYR A 113 15.46 -5.24 -17.67
C TYR A 113 16.56 -5.85 -16.80
N ARG A 114 16.94 -7.10 -17.06
CA ARG A 114 18.13 -7.71 -16.42
C ARG A 114 19.38 -6.90 -16.72
N TYR A 115 19.50 -6.42 -17.95
CA TYR A 115 20.59 -5.55 -18.40
C TYR A 115 20.03 -4.16 -18.71
N SER A 116 19.77 -3.37 -17.67
CA SER A 116 19.12 -2.06 -17.76
C SER A 116 19.82 -1.06 -18.68
N ALA A 117 21.15 -1.08 -18.72
CA ALA A 117 21.94 -0.17 -19.56
C ALA A 117 21.71 -0.34 -21.07
N ILE A 118 21.25 -1.52 -21.50
CA ILE A 118 21.02 -1.86 -22.91
C ILE A 118 19.58 -2.29 -23.18
N GLU A 119 18.67 -2.13 -22.20
CA GLU A 119 17.27 -2.55 -22.25
C GLU A 119 17.07 -3.99 -22.77
N GLN A 120 17.86 -4.96 -22.26
CA GLN A 120 17.75 -6.37 -22.64
C GLN A 120 17.20 -7.25 -21.52
N ASP A 121 16.52 -8.32 -21.92
CA ASP A 121 15.90 -9.33 -21.06
C ASP A 121 14.91 -8.71 -20.05
N TRP A 122 13.77 -8.24 -20.55
CA TRP A 122 12.68 -7.77 -19.70
C TRP A 122 12.18 -8.89 -18.80
N MET A 123 12.10 -8.62 -17.50
CA MET A 123 11.57 -9.53 -16.51
C MET A 123 10.44 -8.85 -15.75
N THR A 124 9.37 -9.60 -15.51
CA THR A 124 8.27 -9.18 -14.63
C THR A 124 8.40 -9.89 -13.29
N LEU A 125 8.35 -9.13 -12.21
CA LEU A 125 8.42 -9.60 -10.83
C LEU A 125 7.11 -9.29 -10.11
N THR A 126 6.75 -10.09 -9.12
CA THR A 126 5.63 -9.78 -8.23
C THR A 126 6.13 -9.04 -7.00
N ASN A 127 5.51 -7.92 -6.70
CA ASN A 127 5.79 -7.11 -5.52
C ASN A 127 4.55 -7.03 -4.62
N VAL A 128 4.77 -6.62 -3.38
CA VAL A 128 3.73 -6.35 -2.41
C VAL A 128 4.01 -5.04 -1.71
N ILE A 129 3.06 -4.11 -1.79
CA ILE A 129 3.04 -2.92 -0.95
C ILE A 129 1.95 -3.06 0.11
N PHE A 130 2.24 -2.61 1.33
CA PHE A 130 1.29 -2.64 2.43
C PHE A 130 1.15 -1.29 3.12
N TYR A 131 0.00 -1.09 3.76
CA TYR A 131 -0.32 0.09 4.54
C TYR A 131 -1.03 -0.33 5.83
N VAL A 132 -0.41 -0.07 6.98
CA VAL A 132 -1.00 -0.29 8.30
C VAL A 132 -1.59 1.01 8.80
N PHE A 133 -2.81 0.98 9.32
CA PHE A 133 -3.52 2.15 9.83
C PHE A 133 -4.46 1.76 10.98
N GLN A 134 -4.85 2.74 11.79
CA GLN A 134 -5.80 2.50 12.88
C GLN A 134 -7.16 2.06 12.34
N LYS A 135 -7.81 1.09 13.00
CA LYS A 135 -9.16 0.65 12.62
C LYS A 135 -10.18 1.80 12.59
N SER A 136 -10.02 2.79 13.47
CA SER A 136 -10.85 4.00 13.53
C SER A 136 -10.85 4.79 12.23
N GLU A 137 -9.77 4.75 11.44
CA GLU A 137 -9.69 5.44 10.15
C GLU A 137 -10.71 4.93 9.13
N MET A 138 -11.15 3.67 9.25
CA MET A 138 -12.21 3.10 8.40
C MET A 138 -13.54 3.84 8.53
N ALA A 139 -13.78 4.55 9.65
CA ALA A 139 -14.97 5.37 9.82
C ALA A 139 -15.08 6.48 8.75
N LYS A 140 -13.97 6.91 8.15
CA LYS A 140 -13.95 7.90 7.06
C LYS A 140 -14.65 7.41 5.79
N LEU A 141 -14.82 6.09 5.62
CA LEU A 141 -15.51 5.49 4.49
C LEU A 141 -17.05 5.53 4.62
N LYS A 142 -17.60 5.83 5.81
CA LYS A 142 -19.04 5.79 6.06
C LYS A 142 -19.84 6.85 5.30
N ASN A 143 -19.19 7.96 4.92
CA ASN A 143 -19.84 9.12 4.30
C ASN A 143 -19.47 9.31 2.83
N ILE A 144 -19.19 8.22 2.12
CA ILE A 144 -18.94 8.27 0.68
C ILE A 144 -20.22 8.77 -0.02
N LYS A 145 -20.12 9.94 -0.64
CA LYS A 145 -21.19 10.55 -1.41
C LYS A 145 -21.39 9.78 -2.71
N GLN A 146 -22.64 9.42 -3.00
CA GLN A 146 -23.01 8.77 -4.25
C GLN A 146 -22.91 9.75 -5.43
N ASP A 147 -22.66 9.22 -6.62
CA ASP A 147 -22.61 9.95 -7.89
C ASP A 147 -21.68 11.18 -7.88
N SER A 148 -20.61 11.12 -7.09
CA SER A 148 -19.64 12.19 -6.93
C SER A 148 -18.25 11.65 -6.58
N ILE A 149 -17.24 12.49 -6.78
CA ILE A 149 -15.84 12.17 -6.46
C ILE A 149 -15.60 12.39 -4.96
N ASN A 150 -15.08 11.37 -4.29
CA ASN A 150 -14.72 11.35 -2.88
C ASN A 150 -13.21 11.17 -2.75
N LEU A 151 -12.54 12.12 -2.13
CA LEU A 151 -11.11 12.04 -1.81
C LEU A 151 -10.93 11.76 -0.32
N ILE A 152 -10.58 10.52 0.03
CA ILE A 152 -10.46 10.07 1.40
C ILE A 152 -8.98 9.84 1.72
N LYS A 153 -8.48 10.51 2.76
CA LYS A 153 -7.11 10.35 3.27
C LYS A 153 -7.11 9.52 4.55
N ILE A 154 -6.46 8.35 4.51
CA ILE A 154 -6.26 7.44 5.64
C ILE A 154 -4.84 7.63 6.18
N ASN A 155 -4.71 7.91 7.47
CA ASN A 155 -3.42 8.07 8.14
C ASN A 155 -2.68 6.74 8.22
N ILE A 156 -1.46 6.69 7.69
CA ILE A 156 -0.62 5.48 7.70
C ILE A 156 0.30 5.49 8.93
N LEU A 157 0.38 4.34 9.60
CA LEU A 157 1.33 4.10 10.68
C LEU A 157 2.63 3.44 10.18
N TYR A 158 2.50 2.47 9.28
CA TYR A 158 3.60 1.71 8.69
C TYR A 158 3.28 1.38 7.24
N SER A 159 4.28 1.46 6.37
CA SER A 159 4.14 1.07 4.96
C SER A 159 5.50 0.73 4.39
N SER A 160 5.55 -0.24 3.48
CA SER A 160 6.75 -0.55 2.70
C SER A 160 6.37 -1.29 1.42
N ASP A 161 7.29 -1.30 0.47
CA ASP A 161 7.21 -2.08 -0.76
C ASP A 161 8.23 -3.22 -0.71
N ILE A 162 7.77 -4.45 -0.93
CA ILE A 162 8.55 -5.67 -0.78
C ILE A 162 8.53 -6.42 -2.11
N ILE A 163 9.72 -6.67 -2.67
CA ILE A 163 9.89 -7.49 -3.87
C ILE A 163 9.82 -8.98 -3.48
N LEU A 164 8.91 -9.74 -4.10
CA LEU A 164 8.81 -11.19 -3.88
C LEU A 164 9.74 -11.91 -4.86
N TRP A 165 10.97 -12.20 -4.42
CA TRP A 165 11.97 -12.79 -5.32
C TRP A 165 11.67 -14.24 -5.71
N ILE A 166 11.10 -15.07 -4.82
CA ILE A 166 11.01 -16.54 -5.07
C ILE A 166 9.77 -17.21 -4.46
N ASN A 167 9.19 -16.71 -3.36
CA ASN A 167 8.18 -17.47 -2.61
C ASN A 167 6.89 -16.69 -2.32
N ASN A 168 5.88 -16.89 -3.17
CA ASN A 168 4.55 -16.27 -3.01
C ASN A 168 3.83 -16.66 -1.71
N GLY A 169 4.29 -17.71 -1.02
CA GLY A 169 3.67 -18.24 0.21
C GLY A 169 4.07 -17.54 1.51
N THR A 170 5.19 -16.80 1.55
CA THR A 170 5.75 -16.24 2.81
C THR A 170 5.56 -14.74 2.99
N TYR A 171 4.99 -14.05 1.99
CA TYR A 171 4.93 -12.58 1.96
C TYR A 171 4.30 -11.94 3.21
N LEU A 172 3.39 -12.62 3.93
CA LEU A 172 2.84 -12.11 5.18
C LEU A 172 3.91 -12.02 6.28
N SER A 173 4.76 -13.04 6.41
CA SER A 173 5.90 -13.02 7.35
C SER A 173 6.92 -11.94 6.96
N ASP A 174 7.12 -11.73 5.66
CA ASP A 174 8.02 -10.67 5.16
C ASP A 174 7.49 -9.28 5.54
N ILE A 175 6.17 -9.05 5.41
CA ILE A 175 5.51 -7.83 5.90
C ILE A 175 5.65 -7.70 7.42
N GLU A 176 5.39 -8.77 8.19
CA GLU A 176 5.52 -8.76 9.65
C GLU A 176 6.93 -8.32 10.07
N ASN A 177 7.97 -8.89 9.45
CA ASN A 177 9.38 -8.55 9.70
C ASN A 177 9.71 -7.10 9.30
N GLU A 178 9.15 -6.61 8.20
CA GLU A 178 9.37 -5.23 7.76
C GLU A 178 8.76 -4.22 8.73
N ILE A 179 7.58 -4.53 9.30
CA ILE A 179 6.96 -3.70 10.34
C ILE A 179 7.82 -3.69 11.62
N VAL A 180 8.45 -4.82 11.99
CA VAL A 180 9.36 -4.88 13.15
C VAL A 180 10.51 -3.88 13.00
N LYS A 181 11.10 -3.77 11.81
CA LYS A 181 12.18 -2.80 11.55
C LYS A 181 11.69 -1.37 11.78
N GLN A 182 10.52 -1.02 11.21
CA GLN A 182 9.94 0.33 11.33
C GLN A 182 9.51 0.70 12.76
N ILE A 183 9.16 -0.28 13.61
CA ILE A 183 8.86 -0.03 15.03
C ILE A 183 10.10 0.47 15.79
N GLY A 184 11.29 0.03 15.39
CA GLY A 184 12.56 0.42 16.01
C GLY A 184 13.11 1.77 15.53
N GLU A 185 12.56 2.34 14.48
CA GLU A 185 13.01 3.62 13.90
C GLU A 185 12.36 4.81 14.62
N GLU A 186 13.13 5.88 14.84
CA GLU A 186 12.57 7.14 15.34
C GLU A 186 11.55 7.68 14.33
N LYS A 187 10.30 7.82 14.78
CA LYS A 187 9.25 8.40 13.96
C LYS A 187 9.48 9.91 13.86
N THR A 188 10.00 10.35 12.73
CA THR A 188 9.73 11.70 12.26
C THR A 188 8.23 11.79 11.96
N GLU A 189 7.56 12.88 12.35
CA GLU A 189 6.17 13.13 11.98
C GLU A 189 6.08 13.20 10.45
N LYS A 190 5.76 12.06 9.84
CA LYS A 190 5.56 11.93 8.40
C LYS A 190 4.05 12.00 8.15
N GLU A 191 3.59 13.07 7.52
CA GLU A 191 2.23 13.22 7.02
C GLU A 191 2.04 12.31 5.78
N ASN A 192 1.92 11.02 6.05
CA ASN A 192 1.79 9.96 5.07
C ASN A 192 0.34 9.49 5.01
N TYR A 193 -0.28 9.59 3.83
CA TYR A 193 -1.67 9.21 3.63
C TYR A 193 -1.79 8.11 2.60
N LEU A 194 -2.61 7.11 2.92
CA LEU A 194 -3.22 6.25 1.90
C LEU A 194 -4.44 7.01 1.38
N VAL A 195 -4.39 7.35 0.10
CA VAL A 195 -5.43 8.10 -0.57
C VAL A 195 -6.34 7.13 -1.31
N LEU A 196 -7.62 7.19 -0.97
CA LEU A 196 -8.69 6.49 -1.66
C LEU A 196 -9.48 7.55 -2.44
N HIS A 197 -9.25 7.59 -3.74
CA HIS A 197 -10.08 8.39 -4.64
C HIS A 197 -11.20 7.50 -5.15
N ILE A 198 -12.45 7.84 -4.87
CA ILE A 198 -13.59 6.96 -5.11
C ILE A 198 -14.74 7.76 -5.73
N ALA A 199 -15.28 7.30 -6.86
CA ALA A 199 -16.51 7.79 -7.46
C ALA A 199 -17.48 6.62 -7.68
N PRO A 200 -18.41 6.38 -6.75
CA PRO A 200 -19.46 5.40 -6.94
C PRO A 200 -20.58 5.96 -7.82
N TYR A 201 -21.05 5.16 -8.78
CA TYR A 201 -22.19 5.51 -9.64
C TYR A 201 -23.28 4.46 -9.49
N LYS A 202 -24.24 4.72 -8.61
CA LYS A 202 -25.24 3.73 -8.18
C LYS A 202 -26.15 3.29 -9.34
N SER A 203 -26.56 4.23 -10.19
CA SER A 203 -27.39 3.96 -11.37
C SER A 203 -26.71 3.01 -12.37
N LYS A 204 -25.38 3.11 -12.50
CA LYS A 204 -24.54 2.27 -13.35
C LYS A 204 -24.04 1.01 -12.65
N LYS A 205 -24.24 0.89 -11.33
CA LYS A 205 -23.75 -0.20 -10.47
C LYS A 205 -22.22 -0.41 -10.54
N ILE A 206 -21.47 0.67 -10.74
CA ILE A 206 -20.01 0.65 -10.80
C ILE A 206 -19.41 1.57 -9.75
N VAL A 207 -18.13 1.34 -9.46
CA VAL A 207 -17.28 2.26 -8.71
C VAL A 207 -16.00 2.50 -9.51
N GLN A 208 -15.71 3.77 -9.78
CA GLN A 208 -14.42 4.19 -10.29
C GLN A 208 -13.53 4.56 -9.12
N PHE A 209 -12.27 4.12 -9.13
CA PHE A 209 -11.38 4.32 -8.00
C PHE A 209 -9.90 4.37 -8.38
N GLN A 210 -9.12 4.99 -7.50
CA GLN A 210 -7.66 4.99 -7.47
C GLN A 210 -7.19 4.87 -6.02
N ILE A 211 -6.20 4.02 -5.76
CA ILE A 211 -5.62 3.82 -4.43
C ILE A 211 -4.13 4.03 -4.53
N TYR A 212 -3.64 5.09 -3.88
CA TYR A 212 -2.23 5.49 -3.95
C TYR A 212 -1.79 6.09 -2.62
N TYR A 213 -0.48 6.16 -2.44
CA TYR A 213 0.15 6.81 -1.31
C TYR A 213 0.45 8.27 -1.66
N SER A 214 0.33 9.16 -0.68
CA SER A 214 0.77 10.54 -0.79
C SER A 214 1.59 10.92 0.43
N TYR A 215 2.73 11.57 0.18
CA TYR A 215 3.51 12.23 1.21
C TYR A 215 3.34 13.74 1.08
N ASP A 216 2.49 14.31 1.95
CA ASP A 216 2.03 15.69 1.81
C ASP A 216 3.21 16.69 1.86
N LYS A 217 4.24 16.42 2.69
CA LYS A 217 5.43 17.27 2.84
C LYS A 217 6.16 17.55 1.53
N TYR A 218 6.26 16.56 0.64
CA TYR A 218 6.98 16.70 -0.64
C TYR A 218 6.07 16.61 -1.86
N LYS A 219 4.75 16.52 -1.65
CA LYS A 219 3.75 16.31 -2.71
C LYS A 219 4.08 15.12 -3.60
N THR A 220 4.80 14.12 -3.07
CA THR A 220 5.16 12.92 -3.82
C THR A 220 4.06 11.89 -3.72
N LEU A 221 3.88 11.14 -4.80
CA LEU A 221 2.93 10.05 -4.89
C LEU A 221 3.69 8.72 -4.88
N GLY A 222 3.03 7.67 -4.40
CA GLY A 222 3.58 6.32 -4.37
C GLY A 222 2.48 5.27 -4.47
N GLY A 223 2.86 4.00 -4.44
CA GLY A 223 1.90 2.88 -4.55
C GLY A 223 1.29 2.71 -5.94
N ILE A 224 1.76 3.47 -6.91
CA ILE A 224 1.50 3.38 -8.35
C ILE A 224 2.85 3.27 -9.07
N LEU A 225 2.87 2.75 -10.30
CA LEU A 225 4.12 2.56 -11.05
C LEU A 225 4.58 3.81 -11.79
N GLY A 226 3.63 4.63 -12.24
CA GLY A 226 3.89 5.85 -12.96
C GLY A 226 2.77 6.85 -12.78
N GLU A 227 3.15 8.10 -12.51
CA GLU A 227 2.20 9.21 -12.45
C GLU A 227 1.73 9.57 -13.86
N HIS A 228 0.42 9.56 -14.09
CA HIS A 228 -0.13 10.27 -15.25
C HIS A 228 -0.06 11.78 -15.02
N LYS A 229 0.59 12.49 -15.95
CA LYS A 229 0.64 13.96 -15.98
C LYS A 229 0.15 14.44 -17.33
N ILE A 230 -0.53 15.56 -17.34
CA ILE A 230 -1.19 16.08 -18.55
C ILE A 230 -0.44 17.29 -19.04
N ASP A 231 -0.21 17.33 -20.34
CA ASP A 231 0.32 18.49 -21.01
C ASP A 231 -0.75 19.57 -21.17
N ILE A 232 -0.50 20.77 -20.65
CA ILE A 232 -1.34 21.94 -20.92
C ILE A 232 -0.89 22.52 -22.26
N GLY A 233 -1.23 21.83 -23.36
CA GLY A 233 -0.84 22.28 -24.71
C GLY A 233 -0.62 21.18 -25.75
N GLY A 234 -0.52 19.92 -25.34
CA GLY A 234 -0.43 18.77 -26.27
C GLY A 234 0.95 18.50 -26.87
N GLU A 235 1.97 19.28 -26.52
CA GLU A 235 3.37 19.06 -26.92
C GLU A 235 4.26 19.12 -25.69
N TYR A 236 5.06 18.06 -25.48
CA TYR A 236 5.99 17.83 -24.37
C TYR A 236 6.43 19.11 -23.61
N SER A 237 5.62 19.55 -22.65
CA SER A 237 5.85 20.77 -21.88
C SER A 237 6.41 20.46 -20.50
N TRP A 238 7.21 21.39 -19.96
CA TRP A 238 7.64 21.39 -18.55
C TRP A 238 6.46 21.71 -17.60
N ASP A 239 5.33 22.18 -18.14
CA ASP A 239 4.12 22.58 -17.41
C ASP A 239 3.10 21.44 -17.24
N LYS A 240 3.57 20.21 -16.96
CA LYS A 240 2.66 19.08 -16.82
C LYS A 240 1.82 19.20 -15.55
N LYS A 241 0.49 19.21 -15.69
CA LYS A 241 -0.46 19.22 -14.58
C LYS A 241 -0.51 17.84 -13.91
N GLN A 242 -0.22 17.80 -12.61
CA GLN A 242 -0.51 16.63 -11.77
C GLN A 242 -2.01 16.56 -11.50
N ILE A 243 -2.64 15.42 -11.84
CA ILE A 243 -4.09 15.23 -11.68
C ILE A 243 -4.49 14.44 -10.45
N TYR A 244 -3.56 13.73 -9.82
CA TYR A 244 -3.79 13.06 -8.54
C TYR A 244 -4.11 14.10 -7.47
N LEU A 245 -4.92 13.70 -6.48
CA LEU A 245 -5.51 14.59 -5.47
C LEU A 245 -6.49 15.64 -6.04
N THR A 246 -6.88 15.55 -7.32
CA THR A 246 -7.83 16.49 -7.95
C THR A 246 -9.01 15.79 -8.62
N ASN A 247 -10.15 16.46 -8.75
CA ASN A 247 -11.33 15.94 -9.45
C ASN A 247 -11.09 15.64 -10.94
N ASP A 248 -9.97 16.09 -11.51
CA ASP A 248 -9.64 15.80 -12.90
C ASP A 248 -9.13 14.37 -13.10
N LEU A 249 -8.68 13.66 -12.05
CA LEU A 249 -8.09 12.32 -12.19
C LEU A 249 -8.95 11.37 -13.04
N PHE A 250 -10.24 11.27 -12.72
CA PHE A 250 -11.16 10.35 -13.39
C PHE A 250 -11.58 10.77 -14.80
N LYS A 251 -11.18 11.97 -15.26
CA LYS A 251 -11.30 12.34 -16.67
C LYS A 251 -10.25 11.64 -17.53
N TYR A 252 -9.18 11.11 -16.92
CA TYR A 252 -8.03 10.58 -17.65
C TYR A 252 -7.69 9.14 -17.30
N CYS A 253 -7.71 8.75 -16.02
CA CYS A 253 -7.44 7.36 -15.65
C CYS A 253 -8.08 6.93 -14.33
N TYR A 254 -8.49 5.66 -14.28
CA TYR A 254 -9.09 5.04 -13.11
C TYR A 254 -9.14 3.52 -13.24
N PHE A 255 -9.30 2.84 -12.11
CA PHE A 255 -9.85 1.49 -12.10
C PHE A 255 -11.37 1.56 -11.98
N GLU A 256 -12.06 0.60 -12.57
CA GLU A 256 -13.52 0.45 -12.48
C GLU A 256 -13.86 -0.99 -12.10
N THR A 257 -14.75 -1.14 -11.13
CA THR A 257 -15.28 -2.45 -10.73
C THR A 257 -16.76 -2.33 -10.37
N ASP A 258 -17.43 -3.46 -10.15
CA ASP A 258 -18.83 -3.43 -9.73
C ASP A 258 -18.98 -2.99 -8.27
N TYR A 259 -20.14 -2.39 -7.98
CA TYR A 259 -20.44 -1.80 -6.68
C TYR A 259 -20.35 -2.82 -5.53
N THR A 260 -20.80 -4.05 -5.75
CA THR A 260 -20.79 -5.11 -4.73
C THR A 260 -19.37 -5.55 -4.41
N SER A 261 -18.55 -5.79 -5.43
CA SER A 261 -17.13 -6.15 -5.27
C SER A 261 -16.36 -5.07 -4.52
N PHE A 262 -16.56 -3.79 -4.88
CA PHE A 262 -15.87 -2.69 -4.22
C PHE A 262 -16.25 -2.55 -2.74
N ASN A 263 -17.55 -2.62 -2.43
CA ASN A 263 -18.02 -2.47 -1.05
C ASN A 263 -17.63 -3.67 -0.18
N ASN A 264 -17.65 -4.89 -0.72
CA ASN A 264 -17.16 -6.08 -0.04
C ASN A 264 -15.64 -5.99 0.25
N PHE A 265 -14.89 -5.40 -0.67
CA PHE A 265 -13.45 -5.17 -0.52
C PHE A 265 -13.13 -4.22 0.63
N LEU A 266 -13.78 -3.06 0.71
CA LEU A 266 -13.50 -2.06 1.74
C LEU A 266 -14.37 -2.19 3.00
N LYS A 267 -15.29 -3.17 3.05
CA LYS A 267 -16.29 -3.30 4.12
C LYS A 267 -17.08 -2.01 4.33
N ILE A 268 -17.51 -1.42 3.22
CA ILE A 268 -18.45 -0.30 3.25
C ILE A 268 -19.83 -0.90 3.43
N ASP A 269 -20.45 -0.65 4.59
CA ASP A 269 -21.83 -1.05 4.85
C ASP A 269 -22.76 -0.39 3.81
N ASN A 270 -23.67 -1.18 3.22
CA ASN A 270 -24.67 -0.71 2.26
C ASN A 270 -25.91 -0.16 2.94
#